data_AF-A0A497KUX1-F1
#
_entry.id   AF-A0A497KUX1-F1
#
_cell.length_a   1.000
_cell.length_b   1.000
_cell.length_c   1.000
_cell.angle_alpha   90.00
_cell.angle_beta   90.00
_cell.angle_gamma   90.00
#
_symmetry.space_group_name_H-M   'P 1'
#
loop_
_entity.id
_entity.type
_entity.pdbx_description
1 polymer ?
#
loop_
_entity_poly.entity_id
_entity_poly.type
_entity_poly.pdbx_seq_one_letter_code
_entity_poly.pdbx_strand_id
1 'polypeptide(L)'
;MLREIEERLREEAGEAVALAYNRPSRTLREITALAVLEAGGVWRRRVELEERRLDLLMVERKLFEEDVEASTLLDTAAGRLLIPYRAIIGGEYLSRWEEAYRRRKILESLKALILERPELSRELRIDPRYFAYDILMSLSHILPQAEEELNTVEGGAPEGFLKTLRELEGEGYIRVEDGYIVIDEDYIDEVLKRGSRTLEQLESIRRAIRELIADGVNGILDLLRGLPLYPLIEEALPRLRQRLPQPDRFLYFPTARGLTSLSESLSVEELVSRLEPEAEAEEVELRRIGGVLNEVYLLIYTVEGEQRRAVVKWYPNWTSLKWTPVALWTLGTRGFAIAGRERMERECASTLFLSRGGIPVPRVLYASFMDRLLVKEYVEGSSFVEVVKTILRGRTDLFGEAVSRLGET
;
A
#
# COMPACT_ATOMS: atom_id res chain seq x y z
N MET A 1 -31.82 25.90 5.71
CA MET A 1 -30.75 24.88 5.59
C MET A 1 -29.49 25.37 4.85
N LEU A 2 -29.28 25.22 3.52
CA LEU A 2 -27.97 25.56 2.91
C LEU A 2 -27.57 27.04 3.06
N ARG A 3 -28.48 27.98 2.78
CA ARG A 3 -28.24 29.43 2.99
C ARG A 3 -27.98 29.78 4.45
N GLU A 4 -28.71 29.15 5.36
CA GLU A 4 -28.59 29.35 6.81
C GLU A 4 -27.23 28.86 7.34
N ILE A 5 -26.73 27.72 6.82
CA ILE A 5 -25.38 27.24 7.11
C ILE A 5 -24.32 28.24 6.61
N GLU A 6 -24.47 28.76 5.39
CA GLU A 6 -23.54 29.73 4.81
C GLU A 6 -23.56 31.08 5.56
N GLU A 7 -24.74 31.59 5.92
CA GLU A 7 -24.90 32.81 6.72
C GLU A 7 -24.27 32.63 8.10
N ARG A 8 -24.55 31.50 8.77
CA ARG A 8 -23.97 31.20 10.07
C ARG A 8 -22.45 31.05 10.00
N LEU A 9 -21.92 30.41 8.96
CA LEU A 9 -20.48 30.28 8.75
C LEU A 9 -19.80 31.63 8.55
N ARG A 10 -20.41 32.56 7.82
CA ARG A 10 -19.87 33.92 7.64
C ARG A 10 -19.90 34.72 8.95
N GLU A 11 -20.98 34.60 9.73
CA GLU A 11 -21.09 35.24 11.04
C GLU A 11 -19.99 34.72 11.99
N GLU A 12 -19.76 33.41 12.02
CA GLU A 12 -18.84 32.78 12.95
C GLU A 12 -17.36 32.89 12.53
N ALA A 13 -17.07 32.93 11.21
CA ALA A 13 -15.71 32.99 10.69
C ALA A 13 -15.14 34.42 10.56
N GLY A 14 -16.00 35.45 10.54
CA GLY A 14 -15.56 36.84 10.36
C GLY A 14 -14.87 37.07 9.00
N GLU A 15 -13.78 37.86 8.99
CA GLU A 15 -12.96 38.09 7.79
C GLU A 15 -12.02 36.91 7.52
N ALA A 16 -12.53 35.89 6.83
CA ALA A 16 -11.76 34.72 6.42
C ALA A 16 -11.12 34.90 5.03
N VAL A 17 -9.87 34.47 4.88
CA VAL A 17 -9.16 34.32 3.60
C VAL A 17 -9.85 33.28 2.72
N ALA A 18 -10.26 32.19 3.36
CA ALA A 18 -11.04 31.14 2.72
C ALA A 18 -12.01 30.51 3.71
N LEU A 19 -13.14 30.06 3.19
CA LEU A 19 -14.20 29.45 3.98
C LEU A 19 -14.89 28.39 3.14
N ALA A 20 -14.96 27.17 3.67
CA ALA A 20 -15.64 26.06 3.02
C ALA A 20 -16.30 25.14 4.04
N TYR A 21 -17.30 24.39 3.57
CA TYR A 21 -17.88 23.29 4.33
C TYR A 21 -17.90 22.01 3.49
N ASN A 22 -17.60 20.88 4.12
CA ASN A 22 -17.69 19.58 3.49
C ASN A 22 -19.15 19.18 3.28
N ARG A 23 -19.40 18.30 2.31
CA ARG A 23 -20.73 17.72 2.15
C ARG A 23 -21.17 17.10 3.47
N PRO A 24 -22.43 17.33 3.88
CA PRO A 24 -22.92 16.76 5.12
C PRO A 24 -22.83 15.23 5.05
N SER A 25 -22.28 14.63 6.10
CA SER A 25 -22.20 13.18 6.21
C SER A 25 -23.61 12.57 6.13
N ARG A 26 -23.71 11.40 5.49
CA ARG A 26 -24.96 10.64 5.36
C ARG A 26 -25.35 9.98 6.68
N THR A 27 -24.35 9.59 7.47
CA THR A 27 -24.52 8.86 8.73
C THR A 27 -24.42 9.75 9.96
N LEU A 28 -23.63 10.81 9.90
CA LEU A 28 -23.46 11.77 10.98
C LEU A 28 -24.36 12.99 10.75
N ARG A 29 -25.05 13.40 11.80
CA ARG A 29 -25.75 14.70 11.85
C ARG A 29 -24.75 15.85 12.04
N GLU A 30 -23.61 15.82 11.36
CA GLU A 30 -22.54 16.80 11.49
C GLU A 30 -22.09 17.32 10.12
N ILE A 31 -21.91 18.64 10.04
CA ILE A 31 -21.31 19.35 8.92
C ILE A 31 -19.95 19.82 9.41
N THR A 32 -18.87 19.41 8.73
CA THR A 32 -17.54 19.95 9.01
C THR A 32 -17.28 21.16 8.12
N ALA A 33 -16.67 22.19 8.71
CA ALA A 33 -16.27 23.39 7.99
C ALA A 33 -14.83 23.79 8.33
N LEU A 34 -14.22 24.48 7.40
CA LEU A 34 -12.88 25.03 7.50
C LEU A 34 -12.94 26.53 7.17
N ALA A 35 -12.49 27.36 8.09
CA ALA A 35 -12.17 28.76 7.85
C ALA A 35 -10.65 28.95 7.95
N VAL A 36 -10.07 29.57 6.93
CA VAL A 36 -8.68 30.02 6.96
C VAL A 36 -8.68 31.51 7.24
N LEU A 37 -8.10 31.91 8.37
CA LEU A 37 -8.04 33.29 8.85
C LEU A 37 -6.67 33.89 8.55
N GLU A 38 -6.56 35.21 8.39
CA GLU A 38 -5.26 35.83 8.14
C GLU A 38 -4.30 35.66 9.34
N ALA A 39 -4.82 35.74 10.57
CA ALA A 39 -4.10 35.52 11.82
C ALA A 39 -5.05 35.00 12.91
N GLY A 40 -4.51 34.39 13.96
CA GLY A 40 -5.27 34.12 15.19
C GLY A 40 -5.08 32.74 15.80
N GLY A 41 -4.15 31.91 15.32
CA GLY A 41 -3.95 30.54 15.81
C GLY A 41 -5.02 29.56 15.32
N VAL A 42 -5.42 28.60 16.16
CA VAL A 42 -6.36 27.53 15.79
C VAL A 42 -7.54 27.49 16.74
N TRP A 43 -8.75 27.45 16.21
CA TRP A 43 -9.97 27.44 17.01
C TRP A 43 -10.93 26.39 16.45
N ARG A 44 -11.59 25.65 17.34
CA ARG A 44 -12.65 24.71 16.95
C ARG A 44 -13.93 25.13 17.63
N ARG A 45 -14.96 25.44 16.85
CA ARG A 45 -16.27 25.85 17.35
C ARG A 45 -17.31 24.86 16.88
N ARG A 46 -18.10 24.37 17.84
CA ARG A 46 -19.24 23.50 17.56
C ARG A 46 -20.53 24.29 17.76
N VAL A 47 -21.33 24.40 16.72
CA VAL A 47 -22.58 25.16 16.72
C VAL A 47 -23.72 24.19 16.47
N GLU A 48 -24.72 24.21 17.34
CA GLU A 48 -25.95 23.44 17.11
C GLU A 48 -26.82 24.18 16.08
N LEU A 49 -27.25 23.47 15.04
CA LEU A 49 -28.27 23.90 14.08
C LEU A 49 -29.52 23.03 14.33
N GLU A 50 -30.68 23.44 13.80
CA GLU A 50 -31.97 22.80 14.12
C GLU A 50 -31.98 21.26 13.95
N GLU A 51 -31.31 20.72 12.94
CA GLU A 51 -31.28 19.28 12.64
C GLU A 51 -29.87 18.66 12.62
N ARG A 52 -28.83 19.49 12.73
CA ARG A 52 -27.42 19.09 12.53
C ARG A 52 -26.50 19.90 13.42
N ARG A 53 -25.31 19.38 13.63
CA ARG A 53 -24.21 20.10 14.28
C ARG A 53 -23.25 20.64 13.23
N LEU A 54 -22.76 21.85 13.41
CA LEU A 54 -21.67 22.41 12.63
C LEU A 54 -20.37 22.33 13.44
N ASP A 55 -19.37 21.63 12.92
CA ASP A 55 -18.01 21.58 13.46
C ASP A 55 -17.10 22.48 12.61
N LEU A 56 -16.95 23.72 13.02
CA LEU A 56 -16.13 24.73 12.36
C LEU A 56 -14.71 24.71 12.93
N LEU A 57 -13.74 24.34 12.09
CA LEU A 57 -12.32 24.52 12.36
C LEU A 57 -11.87 25.84 11.73
N MET A 58 -11.33 26.74 12.53
CA MET A 58 -10.75 28.01 12.10
C MET A 58 -9.24 27.93 12.32
N VAL A 59 -8.46 28.22 11.28
CA VAL A 59 -7.00 28.04 11.28
C VAL A 59 -6.36 29.27 10.68
N GLU A 60 -5.37 29.83 11.37
CA GLU A 60 -4.51 30.86 10.81
C GLU A 60 -3.83 30.36 9.53
N ARG A 61 -3.76 31.25 8.53
CA ARG A 61 -3.29 30.97 7.19
C ARG A 61 -1.96 30.24 7.19
N LYS A 62 -0.96 30.78 7.87
CA LYS A 62 0.37 30.18 7.94
C LYS A 62 0.33 28.74 8.48
N LEU A 63 -0.43 28.49 9.53
CA LEU A 63 -0.58 27.15 10.13
C LEU A 63 -1.33 26.18 9.21
N PHE A 64 -2.31 26.67 8.45
CA PHE A 64 -2.99 25.86 7.44
C PHE A 64 -2.05 25.47 6.30
N GLU A 65 -1.30 26.42 5.76
CA GLU A 65 -0.31 26.17 4.70
C GLU A 65 0.76 25.17 5.19
N GLU A 66 1.26 25.33 6.42
CA GLU A 66 2.18 24.38 7.06
C GLU A 66 1.56 23.00 7.32
N ASP A 67 0.26 22.91 7.65
CA ASP A 67 -0.44 21.61 7.76
C ASP A 67 -0.51 20.91 6.40
N VAL A 68 -0.74 21.67 5.32
CA VAL A 68 -0.73 21.13 3.97
C VAL A 68 0.65 20.64 3.56
N GLU A 69 1.73 21.34 3.94
CA GLU A 69 3.10 20.99 3.55
C GLU A 69 3.74 19.92 4.43
N ALA A 70 3.44 19.90 5.72
CA ALA A 70 4.20 19.15 6.72
C ALA A 70 3.36 18.43 7.80
N SER A 71 2.02 18.41 7.66
CA SER A 71 1.11 17.80 8.65
C SER A 71 1.26 18.41 10.06
N THR A 72 1.58 19.70 10.15
CA THR A 72 1.79 20.44 11.40
C THR A 72 0.59 20.37 12.36
N LEU A 73 -0.63 20.22 11.83
CA LEU A 73 -1.87 20.00 12.59
C LEU A 73 -2.41 18.58 12.40
N LEU A 74 -1.51 17.62 12.14
CA LEU A 74 -1.82 16.21 11.95
C LEU A 74 -2.81 15.95 10.82
N ASP A 75 -2.71 16.72 9.73
CA ASP A 75 -3.63 16.66 8.58
C ASP A 75 -5.09 17.01 8.94
N THR A 76 -5.34 17.60 10.13
CA THR A 76 -6.70 17.90 10.56
C THR A 76 -7.32 18.97 9.68
N ALA A 77 -6.58 20.02 9.32
CA ALA A 77 -7.08 21.07 8.45
C ALA A 77 -6.98 20.65 6.98
N ALA A 78 -5.80 20.19 6.56
CA ALA A 78 -5.51 19.80 5.18
C ALA A 78 -6.36 18.60 4.71
N GLY A 79 -6.60 17.61 5.58
CA GLY A 79 -7.40 16.43 5.28
C GLY A 79 -8.84 16.75 4.85
N ARG A 80 -9.40 17.88 5.33
CA ARG A 80 -10.75 18.34 4.93
C ARG A 80 -10.83 18.70 3.45
N LEU A 81 -9.71 19.02 2.79
CA LEU A 81 -9.66 19.36 1.36
C LEU A 81 -9.89 18.13 0.45
N LEU A 82 -9.61 16.92 0.94
CA LEU A 82 -9.84 15.68 0.17
C LEU A 82 -11.26 15.14 0.30
N ILE A 83 -12.06 15.71 1.20
CA ILE A 83 -13.49 15.40 1.33
C ILE A 83 -14.26 16.41 0.48
N PRO A 84 -15.22 15.99 -0.37
CA PRO A 84 -15.98 16.91 -1.21
C PRO A 84 -16.50 18.12 -0.43
N TYR A 85 -16.10 19.32 -0.85
CA TYR A 85 -16.44 20.57 -0.16
C TYR A 85 -17.06 21.59 -1.10
N ARG A 86 -17.71 22.60 -0.50
CA ARG A 86 -18.17 23.79 -1.19
C ARG A 86 -17.47 25.00 -0.60
N ALA A 87 -16.70 25.69 -1.43
CA ALA A 87 -16.10 26.97 -1.08
C ALA A 87 -17.16 28.08 -1.07
N ILE A 88 -17.20 28.85 0.00
CA ILE A 88 -17.97 30.08 0.18
C ILE A 88 -17.09 31.29 -0.13
N ILE A 89 -15.83 31.25 0.33
CA ILE A 89 -14.81 32.29 0.15
C ILE A 89 -13.48 31.61 -0.20
N GLY A 90 -12.66 32.23 -1.06
CA GLY A 90 -11.30 31.78 -1.32
C GLY A 90 -11.19 30.44 -2.05
N GLY A 91 -12.10 30.16 -3.00
CA GLY A 91 -12.13 28.88 -3.73
C GLY A 91 -10.83 28.55 -4.47
N GLU A 92 -10.22 29.53 -5.14
CA GLU A 92 -8.93 29.35 -5.83
C GLU A 92 -7.80 29.04 -4.85
N TYR A 93 -7.80 29.71 -3.69
CA TYR A 93 -6.84 29.47 -2.61
C TYR A 93 -6.96 28.02 -2.09
N LEU A 94 -8.17 27.56 -1.78
CA LEU A 94 -8.41 26.19 -1.31
C LEU A 94 -8.04 25.16 -2.38
N SER A 95 -8.41 25.39 -3.64
CA SER A 95 -8.12 24.46 -4.74
C SER A 95 -6.61 24.30 -4.98
N ARG A 96 -5.83 25.38 -4.90
CA ARG A 96 -4.38 25.32 -5.01
C ARG A 96 -3.76 24.47 -3.91
N TRP A 97 -4.21 24.66 -2.67
CA TRP A 97 -3.70 23.91 -1.52
C TRP A 97 -4.21 22.46 -1.49
N GLU A 98 -5.41 22.18 -2.02
CA GLU A 98 -5.90 20.82 -2.24
C GLU A 98 -5.00 20.05 -3.21
N GLU A 99 -4.60 20.68 -4.32
CA GLU A 99 -3.66 20.09 -5.29
C GLU A 99 -2.30 19.79 -4.65
N ALA A 100 -1.73 20.76 -3.92
CA ALA A 100 -0.47 20.58 -3.21
C ALA A 100 -0.55 19.46 -2.15
N TYR A 101 -1.63 19.42 -1.36
CA TYR A 101 -1.85 18.40 -0.34
C TYR A 101 -1.97 17.01 -0.97
N ARG A 102 -2.82 16.86 -1.98
CA ARG A 102 -3.03 15.58 -2.68
C ARG A 102 -1.72 15.05 -3.28
N ARG A 103 -0.96 15.91 -3.94
CA ARG A 103 0.35 15.56 -4.50
C ARG A 103 1.31 15.05 -3.42
N ARG A 104 1.43 15.76 -2.29
CA ARG A 104 2.26 15.32 -1.16
C ARG A 104 1.84 13.95 -0.66
N LYS A 105 0.54 13.74 -0.41
CA LYS A 105 0.03 12.46 0.10
C LYS A 105 0.27 11.30 -0.87
N ILE A 106 0.12 11.49 -2.18
CA ILE A 106 0.45 10.45 -3.17
C ILE A 106 1.93 10.10 -3.13
N LEU A 107 2.82 11.09 -3.06
CA LEU A 107 4.27 10.87 -2.95
C LEU A 107 4.64 10.15 -1.64
N GLU A 108 3.97 10.49 -0.53
CA GLU A 108 4.11 9.78 0.75
C GLU A 108 3.69 8.32 0.64
N SER A 109 2.54 8.01 0.02
CA SER A 109 2.09 6.63 -0.21
C SER A 109 3.04 5.86 -1.13
N LEU A 110 3.55 6.47 -2.21
CA LEU A 110 4.57 5.84 -3.07
C LEU A 110 5.84 5.51 -2.28
N LYS A 111 6.34 6.46 -1.49
CA LYS A 111 7.52 6.26 -0.65
C LYS A 111 7.30 5.16 0.38
N ALA A 112 6.12 5.11 1.00
CA ALA A 112 5.75 4.06 1.94
C ALA A 112 5.79 2.68 1.26
N LEU A 113 5.17 2.52 0.08
CA LEU A 113 5.22 1.28 -0.68
C LEU A 113 6.65 0.81 -0.99
N ILE A 114 7.52 1.72 -1.42
CA ILE A 114 8.93 1.42 -1.72
C ILE A 114 9.65 0.93 -0.48
N LEU A 115 9.46 1.59 0.67
CA LEU A 115 10.14 1.25 1.91
C LEU A 115 9.59 -0.02 2.58
N GLU A 116 8.29 -0.29 2.44
CA GLU A 116 7.64 -1.48 2.98
C GLU A 116 7.93 -2.75 2.18
N ARG A 117 8.17 -2.61 0.86
CA ARG A 117 8.37 -3.71 -0.08
C ARG A 117 9.52 -3.40 -1.05
N PRO A 118 10.75 -3.19 -0.55
CA PRO A 118 11.84 -2.72 -1.40
C PRO A 118 12.15 -3.68 -2.53
N GLU A 119 12.02 -5.00 -2.30
CA GLU A 119 12.26 -6.01 -3.33
C GLU A 119 11.13 -6.11 -4.35
N LEU A 120 9.88 -5.89 -3.95
CA LEU A 120 8.73 -6.01 -4.84
C LEU A 120 8.38 -4.70 -5.57
N SER A 121 8.82 -3.55 -5.05
CA SER A 121 8.44 -2.21 -5.52
C SER A 121 8.56 -2.00 -7.03
N ARG A 122 9.57 -2.62 -7.67
CA ARG A 122 9.81 -2.57 -9.12
C ARG A 122 8.81 -3.39 -9.96
N GLU A 123 8.20 -4.39 -9.35
CA GLU A 123 7.28 -5.33 -10.03
C GLU A 123 5.80 -5.03 -9.73
N LEU A 124 5.51 -4.07 -8.86
CA LEU A 124 4.15 -3.73 -8.48
C LEU A 124 3.37 -3.15 -9.65
N ARG A 125 2.10 -3.53 -9.71
CA ARG A 125 1.05 -2.90 -10.54
C ARG A 125 0.04 -2.30 -9.59
N ILE A 126 -0.03 -0.98 -9.51
CA ILE A 126 -0.83 -0.26 -8.53
C ILE A 126 -2.08 0.27 -9.23
N ASP A 127 -3.27 -0.17 -8.82
CA ASP A 127 -4.51 0.43 -9.33
C ASP A 127 -4.60 1.89 -8.83
N PRO A 128 -4.92 2.87 -9.69
CA PRO A 128 -5.02 4.29 -9.30
C PRO A 128 -5.92 4.55 -8.09
N ARG A 129 -6.91 3.70 -7.83
CA ARG A 129 -7.78 3.77 -6.63
C ARG A 129 -7.02 3.61 -5.33
N TYR A 130 -5.88 2.89 -5.35
CA TYR A 130 -5.02 2.68 -4.18
C TYR A 130 -4.74 3.97 -3.44
N PHE A 131 -4.32 5.02 -4.14
CA PHE A 131 -3.87 6.26 -3.50
C PHE A 131 -5.02 6.97 -2.77
N ALA A 132 -6.16 7.15 -3.44
CA ALA A 132 -7.32 7.76 -2.81
C ALA A 132 -7.80 6.93 -1.61
N TYR A 133 -7.82 5.60 -1.76
CA TYR A 133 -8.27 4.69 -0.71
C TYR A 133 -7.34 4.71 0.51
N ASP A 134 -6.03 4.57 0.29
CA ASP A 134 -5.01 4.58 1.35
C ASP A 134 -5.04 5.89 2.14
N ILE A 135 -5.10 7.02 1.44
CA ILE A 135 -5.13 8.35 2.06
C ILE A 135 -6.42 8.57 2.84
N LEU A 136 -7.60 8.27 2.27
CA LEU A 136 -8.87 8.44 2.96
C LEU A 136 -9.02 7.48 4.15
N MET A 137 -8.53 6.26 4.03
CA MET A 137 -8.50 5.31 5.13
C MET A 137 -7.61 5.85 6.26
N SER A 138 -6.44 6.42 5.93
CA SER A 138 -5.58 7.08 6.91
C SER A 138 -6.27 8.26 7.59
N LEU A 139 -7.13 9.02 6.89
CA LEU A 139 -7.85 10.17 7.45
C LEU A 139 -9.10 9.80 8.26
N SER A 140 -9.64 8.59 8.10
CA SER A 140 -10.90 8.16 8.74
C SER A 140 -10.91 8.24 10.27
N HIS A 141 -9.74 8.19 10.92
CA HIS A 141 -9.61 8.34 12.37
C HIS A 141 -9.75 9.79 12.87
N ILE A 142 -9.55 10.78 11.98
CA ILE A 142 -9.64 12.22 12.27
C ILE A 142 -10.93 12.80 11.69
N LEU A 143 -11.30 12.33 10.50
CA LEU A 143 -12.42 12.81 9.71
C LEU A 143 -13.32 11.61 9.38
N PRO A 144 -14.37 11.35 10.18
CA PRO A 144 -15.30 10.25 9.92
C PRO A 144 -15.91 10.29 8.51
N GLN A 145 -16.04 11.47 7.90
CA GLN A 145 -16.49 11.63 6.51
C GLN A 145 -15.59 10.92 5.49
N ALA A 146 -14.31 10.69 5.81
CA ALA A 146 -13.40 10.00 4.91
C ALA A 146 -13.79 8.54 4.70
N GLU A 147 -14.37 7.88 5.72
CA GLU A 147 -14.94 6.54 5.58
C GLU A 147 -16.15 6.52 4.62
N GLU A 148 -16.96 7.57 4.71
CA GLU A 148 -17.92 8.07 3.70
C GLU A 148 -17.52 7.75 2.26
N GLU A 149 -16.37 8.33 1.94
CA GLU A 149 -15.83 8.48 0.59
C GLU A 149 -15.08 7.24 0.11
N LEU A 150 -14.69 6.32 1.00
CA LEU A 150 -14.05 5.06 0.60
C LEU A 150 -14.95 4.24 -0.34
N ASN A 151 -16.26 4.25 -0.11
CA ASN A 151 -17.22 3.58 -0.99
C ASN A 151 -17.28 4.21 -2.39
N THR A 152 -17.07 5.53 -2.49
CA THR A 152 -17.01 6.22 -3.78
C THR A 152 -15.79 5.78 -4.58
N VAL A 153 -14.65 5.60 -3.91
CA VAL A 153 -13.38 5.15 -4.53
C VAL A 153 -13.50 3.74 -5.11
N GLU A 154 -14.33 2.87 -4.54
CA GLU A 154 -14.59 1.53 -5.10
C GLU A 154 -15.06 1.59 -6.55
N GLY A 155 -15.91 2.56 -6.87
CA GLY A 155 -16.46 2.78 -8.22
C GLY A 155 -15.48 3.38 -9.21
N GLY A 156 -14.33 3.90 -8.75
CA GLY A 156 -13.31 4.51 -9.60
C GLY A 156 -12.45 5.52 -8.84
N ALA A 157 -11.22 5.74 -9.34
CA ALA A 157 -10.33 6.73 -8.76
C ALA A 157 -10.91 8.15 -9.00
N PRO A 158 -10.95 9.03 -7.98
CA PRO A 158 -11.47 10.38 -8.16
C PRO A 158 -10.62 11.20 -9.16
N GLU A 159 -11.27 12.05 -9.97
CA GLU A 159 -10.60 12.79 -11.06
C GLU A 159 -9.40 13.63 -10.59
N GLY A 160 -9.48 14.23 -9.40
CA GLY A 160 -8.37 14.99 -8.83
C GLY A 160 -7.11 14.14 -8.60
N PHE A 161 -7.28 12.87 -8.20
CA PHE A 161 -6.16 11.92 -8.06
C PHE A 161 -5.60 11.53 -9.43
N LEU A 162 -6.47 11.23 -10.41
CA LEU A 162 -6.04 10.93 -11.77
C LEU A 162 -5.26 12.08 -12.41
N LYS A 163 -5.70 13.33 -12.22
CA LYS A 163 -4.97 14.52 -12.67
C LYS A 163 -3.57 14.57 -12.05
N THR A 164 -3.48 14.39 -10.73
CA THR A 164 -2.21 14.46 -10.01
C THR A 164 -1.26 13.31 -10.44
N LEU A 165 -1.78 12.12 -10.69
CA LEU A 165 -0.99 10.99 -11.21
C LEU A 165 -0.43 11.28 -12.60
N ARG A 166 -1.20 11.92 -13.50
CA ARG A 166 -0.69 12.34 -14.82
C ARG A 166 0.45 13.35 -14.71
N GLU A 167 0.38 14.27 -13.74
CA GLU A 167 1.47 15.22 -13.47
C GLU A 167 2.73 14.50 -12.97
N LEU A 168 2.57 13.55 -12.04
CA LEU A 168 3.69 12.75 -11.52
C LEU A 168 4.32 11.83 -12.57
N GLU A 169 3.53 11.33 -13.52
CA GLU A 169 4.02 10.61 -14.70
C GLU A 169 4.89 11.52 -15.58
N GLY A 170 4.42 12.73 -15.87
CA GLY A 170 5.17 13.72 -16.66
C GLY A 170 6.50 14.16 -16.01
N GLU A 171 6.64 13.97 -14.71
CA GLU A 171 7.85 14.28 -13.94
C GLU A 171 8.77 13.08 -13.72
N GLY A 172 8.36 11.88 -14.14
CA GLY A 172 9.18 10.66 -14.04
C GLY A 172 9.16 9.97 -12.66
N TYR A 173 8.17 10.25 -11.80
CA TYR A 173 8.01 9.51 -10.54
C TYR A 173 7.37 8.13 -10.75
N ILE A 174 6.52 8.03 -11.76
CA ILE A 174 5.71 6.86 -12.09
C ILE A 174 5.55 6.73 -13.60
N ARG A 175 5.06 5.57 -14.04
CA ARG A 175 4.64 5.28 -15.41
C ARG A 175 3.27 4.61 -15.39
N VAL A 176 2.45 4.85 -16.42
CA VAL A 176 1.18 4.13 -16.58
C VAL A 176 1.36 2.99 -17.58
N GLU A 177 1.16 1.76 -17.14
CA GLU A 177 1.23 0.54 -17.94
C GLU A 177 -0.11 -0.22 -17.82
N ASP A 178 -0.82 -0.41 -18.94
CA ASP A 178 -2.12 -1.13 -19.00
C ASP A 178 -3.18 -0.62 -18.00
N GLY A 179 -3.16 0.69 -17.71
CA GLY A 179 -4.07 1.33 -16.74
C GLY A 179 -3.63 1.21 -15.27
N TYR A 180 -2.50 0.55 -15.00
CA TYR A 180 -1.88 0.47 -13.68
C TYR A 180 -0.72 1.45 -13.56
N ILE A 181 -0.51 1.93 -12.33
CA ILE A 181 0.63 2.75 -11.96
C ILE A 181 1.81 1.82 -11.64
N VAL A 182 2.96 2.11 -12.26
CA VAL A 182 4.25 1.48 -12.00
C VAL A 182 5.19 2.56 -11.47
N ILE A 183 5.93 2.26 -10.41
CA ILE A 183 6.88 3.22 -9.85
C ILE A 183 8.13 3.25 -10.72
N ASP A 184 8.62 4.44 -11.06
CA ASP A 184 9.83 4.57 -11.86
C ASP A 184 11.07 4.05 -11.11
N GLU A 185 11.99 3.39 -11.83
CA GLU A 185 13.16 2.74 -11.23
C GLU A 185 14.12 3.76 -10.62
N ASP A 186 14.28 4.94 -11.25
CA ASP A 186 15.15 6.00 -10.74
C ASP A 186 14.59 6.56 -9.43
N TYR A 187 13.28 6.71 -9.33
CA TYR A 187 12.62 7.16 -8.11
C TYR A 187 12.71 6.12 -6.98
N ILE A 188 12.52 4.83 -7.29
CA ILE A 188 12.74 3.73 -6.34
C ILE A 188 14.17 3.81 -5.78
N ASP A 189 15.17 3.90 -6.66
CA ASP A 189 16.57 3.96 -6.27
C ASP A 189 16.88 5.22 -5.44
N GLU A 190 16.31 6.37 -5.77
CA GLU A 190 16.43 7.60 -5.00
C GLU A 190 15.91 7.41 -3.55
N VAL A 191 14.71 6.85 -3.41
CA VAL A 191 14.08 6.60 -2.11
C VAL A 191 14.89 5.61 -1.29
N LEU A 192 15.32 4.49 -1.89
CA LEU A 192 16.08 3.46 -1.20
C LEU A 192 17.49 3.93 -0.80
N LYS A 193 18.18 4.71 -1.66
CA LYS A 193 19.50 5.29 -1.35
C LYS A 193 19.45 6.25 -0.18
N ARG A 194 18.36 7.01 -0.04
CA ARG A 194 18.18 7.96 1.07
C ARG A 194 17.91 7.26 2.41
N GLY A 195 17.55 5.97 2.41
CA GLY A 195 17.31 5.18 3.62
C GLY A 195 16.18 5.72 4.51
N SER A 196 15.81 5.00 5.57
CA SER A 196 14.62 5.26 6.41
C SER A 196 14.64 6.59 7.18
N ARG A 197 14.43 7.70 6.49
CA ARG A 197 14.05 9.00 7.08
C ARG A 197 12.57 9.04 7.49
N THR A 198 11.91 7.88 7.61
CA THR A 198 10.56 7.76 8.18
C THR A 198 10.54 8.14 9.66
N LEU A 199 11.66 7.95 10.38
CA LEU A 199 11.85 8.53 11.71
C LEU A 199 11.90 10.07 11.65
N GLU A 200 12.52 10.67 10.64
CA GLU A 200 12.61 12.13 10.51
C GLU A 200 11.23 12.78 10.29
N GLN A 201 10.30 12.14 9.58
CA GLN A 201 8.93 12.67 9.39
C GLN A 201 8.08 12.61 10.66
N LEU A 202 8.17 11.52 11.44
CA LEU A 202 7.51 11.46 12.75
C LEU A 202 8.17 12.43 13.75
N GLU A 203 9.48 12.57 13.70
CA GLU A 203 10.22 13.54 14.51
C GLU A 203 9.93 14.98 14.09
N SER A 204 9.73 15.27 12.80
CA SER A 204 9.38 16.60 12.30
C SER A 204 7.96 16.99 12.72
N ILE A 205 6.99 16.08 12.61
CA ILE A 205 5.62 16.30 13.11
C ILE A 205 5.64 16.52 14.63
N ARG A 206 6.37 15.69 15.38
CA ARG A 206 6.52 15.86 16.84
C ARG A 206 7.20 17.17 17.21
N ARG A 207 8.21 17.58 16.45
CA ARG A 207 8.91 18.86 16.64
C ARG A 207 7.97 20.02 16.35
N ALA A 208 7.26 20.00 15.22
CA ALA A 208 6.30 21.03 14.85
C ALA A 208 5.23 21.21 15.94
N ILE A 209 4.62 20.12 16.43
CA ILE A 209 3.64 20.20 17.52
C ILE A 209 4.26 20.78 18.80
N ARG A 210 5.48 20.39 19.15
CA ARG A 210 6.18 20.94 20.32
C ARG A 210 6.46 22.43 20.17
N GLU A 211 6.88 22.86 18.99
CA GLU A 211 7.12 24.27 18.65
C GLU A 211 5.82 25.06 18.77
N LEU A 212 4.71 24.58 18.20
CA LEU A 212 3.39 25.24 18.36
C LEU A 212 2.94 25.38 19.81
N ILE A 213 3.18 24.36 20.64
CA ILE A 213 2.86 24.41 22.07
C ILE A 213 3.79 25.40 22.80
N ALA A 214 5.09 25.39 22.48
CA ALA A 214 6.07 26.29 23.08
C ALA A 214 5.83 27.75 22.70
N ASP A 215 5.41 28.00 21.46
CA ASP A 215 5.08 29.32 20.92
C ASP A 215 3.71 29.82 21.42
N GLY A 216 2.98 29.00 22.18
CA GLY A 216 1.72 29.39 22.81
C GLY A 216 0.60 29.64 21.80
N VAL A 217 0.59 28.92 20.67
CA VAL A 217 -0.45 29.05 19.65
C VAL A 217 -1.83 28.78 20.26
N ASN A 218 -2.71 29.78 20.17
CA ASN A 218 -4.04 29.70 20.77
C ASN A 218 -4.84 28.51 20.21
N GLY A 219 -5.52 27.79 21.10
CA GLY A 219 -6.41 26.66 20.82
C GLY A 219 -5.74 25.39 20.27
N ILE A 220 -4.40 25.33 20.18
CA ILE A 220 -3.68 24.10 19.80
C ILE A 220 -3.97 22.95 20.77
N LEU A 221 -4.02 23.21 22.08
CA LEU A 221 -4.33 22.18 23.07
C LEU A 221 -5.77 21.67 22.95
N ASP A 222 -6.71 22.52 22.57
CA ASP A 222 -8.11 22.13 22.38
C ASP A 222 -8.32 21.33 21.10
N LEU A 223 -7.58 21.68 20.02
CA LEU A 223 -7.50 20.85 18.82
C LEU A 223 -6.98 19.45 19.18
N LEU A 224 -5.85 19.37 19.88
CA LEU A 224 -5.21 18.11 20.27
C LEU A 224 -6.12 17.28 21.22
N ARG A 225 -6.77 17.90 22.20
CA ARG A 225 -7.75 17.22 23.07
C ARG A 225 -8.94 16.64 22.31
N GLY A 226 -9.34 17.31 21.22
CA GLY A 226 -10.39 16.85 20.33
C GLY A 226 -9.96 15.74 19.37
N LEU A 227 -8.66 15.43 19.32
CA LEU A 227 -8.10 14.32 18.56
C LEU A 227 -7.94 13.09 19.46
N PRO A 228 -8.21 11.89 18.94
CA PRO A 228 -8.03 10.63 19.66
C PRO A 228 -6.53 10.27 19.81
N LEU A 229 -5.73 11.14 20.43
CA LEU A 229 -4.32 11.28 20.10
C LEU A 229 -3.37 10.13 20.44
N TYR A 230 -3.74 9.14 21.26
CA TYR A 230 -2.83 8.00 21.50
C TYR A 230 -3.56 6.69 21.87
N PRO A 231 -4.52 6.66 22.83
CA PRO A 231 -5.16 5.40 23.21
C PRO A 231 -6.10 4.82 22.15
N LEU A 232 -6.63 5.68 21.27
CA LEU A 232 -7.55 5.31 20.19
C LEU A 232 -6.83 5.14 18.85
N ILE A 233 -5.67 5.74 18.56
CA ILE A 233 -4.95 5.40 17.32
C ILE A 233 -4.43 3.96 17.38
N GLU A 234 -3.95 3.52 18.55
CA GLU A 234 -3.49 2.14 18.77
C GLU A 234 -4.63 1.10 18.77
N GLU A 235 -5.85 1.48 19.18
CA GLU A 235 -7.01 0.57 19.14
C GLU A 235 -7.89 0.73 17.89
N ALA A 236 -8.16 1.96 17.46
CA ALA A 236 -9.07 2.30 16.38
C ALA A 236 -8.45 2.10 15.02
N LEU A 237 -7.16 2.37 14.80
CA LEU A 237 -6.55 2.10 13.49
C LEU A 237 -6.51 0.59 13.20
N PRO A 238 -6.14 -0.30 14.15
CA PRO A 238 -6.33 -1.74 13.96
C PRO A 238 -7.80 -2.16 13.80
N ARG A 239 -8.75 -1.60 14.56
CA ARG A 239 -10.19 -1.90 14.39
C ARG A 239 -10.73 -1.43 13.03
N LEU A 240 -10.31 -0.27 12.54
CA LEU A 240 -10.64 0.25 11.22
C LEU A 240 -10.03 -0.65 10.13
N ARG A 241 -8.76 -1.06 10.30
CA ARG A 241 -8.12 -2.04 9.42
C ARG A 241 -8.80 -3.42 9.45
N GLN A 242 -9.40 -3.81 10.58
CA GLN A 242 -10.19 -5.04 10.68
C GLN A 242 -11.57 -4.91 10.02
N ARG A 243 -12.18 -3.71 10.04
CA ARG A 243 -13.52 -3.47 9.51
C ARG A 243 -13.54 -3.09 8.03
N LEU A 244 -12.49 -2.40 7.55
CA LEU A 244 -12.36 -1.92 6.19
C LEU A 244 -11.40 -2.81 5.40
N PRO A 245 -11.70 -3.12 4.13
CA PRO A 245 -10.75 -3.79 3.23
C PRO A 245 -9.39 -3.09 3.23
N GLN A 246 -8.29 -3.85 3.28
CA GLN A 246 -6.95 -3.25 3.23
C GLN A 246 -6.67 -2.64 1.84
N PRO A 247 -5.90 -1.53 1.76
CA PRO A 247 -5.51 -0.93 0.48
C PRO A 247 -4.73 -1.90 -0.43
N ASP A 248 -4.04 -2.88 0.16
CA ASP A 248 -3.29 -3.94 -0.50
C ASP A 248 -4.05 -4.66 -1.61
N ARG A 249 -5.39 -4.68 -1.57
CA ARG A 249 -6.20 -5.28 -2.63
C ARG A 249 -6.04 -4.59 -3.98
N PHE A 250 -5.69 -3.30 -3.97
CA PHE A 250 -5.42 -2.48 -5.14
C PHE A 250 -3.96 -2.59 -5.61
N LEU A 251 -3.14 -3.39 -4.93
CA LEU A 251 -1.79 -3.71 -5.33
C LEU A 251 -1.80 -5.08 -5.99
N TYR A 252 -1.13 -5.17 -7.14
CA TYR A 252 -1.09 -6.38 -7.94
C TYR A 252 0.34 -6.77 -8.27
N PHE A 253 0.53 -8.07 -8.42
CA PHE A 253 1.77 -8.69 -8.87
C PHE A 253 1.54 -9.42 -10.20
N PRO A 254 2.39 -9.22 -11.21
CA PRO A 254 2.26 -9.92 -12.49
C PRO A 254 2.70 -11.38 -12.41
N THR A 255 1.87 -12.27 -12.95
CA THR A 255 2.13 -13.71 -13.08
C THR A 255 1.88 -14.15 -14.53
N ALA A 256 2.30 -15.37 -14.88
CA ALA A 256 2.02 -15.95 -16.19
C ALA A 256 0.52 -16.19 -16.47
N ARG A 257 -0.33 -16.14 -15.43
CA ARG A 257 -1.79 -16.28 -15.53
C ARG A 257 -2.53 -14.95 -15.29
N GLY A 258 -1.82 -13.83 -15.43
CA GLY A 258 -2.34 -12.48 -15.26
C GLY A 258 -1.94 -11.86 -13.92
N LEU A 259 -2.65 -10.81 -13.50
CA LEU A 259 -2.40 -10.12 -12.26
C LEU A 259 -3.00 -10.87 -11.06
N THR A 260 -2.27 -10.91 -9.95
CA THR A 260 -2.76 -11.40 -8.66
C THR A 260 -2.69 -10.28 -7.65
N SER A 261 -3.79 -10.05 -6.93
CA SER A 261 -3.84 -9.04 -5.87
C SER A 261 -2.98 -9.47 -4.68
N LEU A 262 -2.28 -8.53 -4.04
CA LEU A 262 -1.43 -8.83 -2.89
C LEU A 262 -2.24 -9.23 -1.65
N SER A 263 -3.54 -8.90 -1.60
CA SER A 263 -4.45 -9.31 -0.54
C SER A 263 -5.20 -10.61 -0.84
N GLU A 264 -5.01 -11.22 -2.01
CA GLU A 264 -5.69 -12.46 -2.40
C GLU A 264 -5.19 -13.63 -1.55
N SER A 265 -6.13 -14.48 -1.12
CA SER A 265 -5.89 -15.72 -0.38
C SER A 265 -6.79 -16.78 -1.00
N LEU A 266 -6.24 -17.93 -1.36
CA LEU A 266 -6.98 -19.01 -2.02
C LEU A 266 -6.78 -20.33 -1.28
N SER A 267 -7.82 -21.16 -1.24
CA SER A 267 -7.71 -22.58 -0.88
C SER A 267 -6.93 -23.36 -1.96
N VAL A 268 -6.59 -24.62 -1.67
CA VAL A 268 -5.91 -25.49 -2.66
C VAL A 268 -6.82 -25.74 -3.87
N GLU A 269 -8.11 -25.94 -3.64
CA GLU A 269 -9.13 -26.16 -4.66
C GLU A 269 -9.29 -24.92 -5.54
N GLU A 270 -9.42 -23.74 -4.91
CA GLU A 270 -9.53 -22.46 -5.61
C GLU A 270 -8.25 -22.13 -6.40
N LEU A 271 -7.08 -22.51 -5.87
CA LEU A 271 -5.82 -22.38 -6.59
C LEU A 271 -5.84 -23.18 -7.89
N VAL A 272 -6.34 -24.42 -7.89
CA VAL A 272 -6.42 -25.22 -9.12
C VAL A 272 -7.38 -24.58 -10.13
N SER A 273 -8.55 -24.12 -9.67
CA SER A 273 -9.48 -23.37 -10.53
C SER A 273 -8.88 -22.08 -11.08
N ARG A 274 -8.01 -21.40 -10.32
CA ARG A 274 -7.31 -20.19 -10.77
C ARG A 274 -6.24 -20.49 -11.84
N LEU A 275 -5.58 -21.64 -11.74
CA LEU A 275 -4.59 -22.10 -12.72
C LEU A 275 -5.26 -22.52 -14.03
N GLU A 276 -6.49 -23.02 -13.97
CA GLU A 276 -7.27 -23.56 -15.08
C GLU A 276 -8.71 -23.02 -15.10
N PRO A 277 -8.91 -21.74 -15.48
CA PRO A 277 -10.23 -21.11 -15.41
C PRO A 277 -11.25 -21.67 -16.41
N GLU A 278 -10.80 -22.37 -17.45
CA GLU A 278 -11.64 -22.88 -18.55
C GLU A 278 -12.01 -24.36 -18.40
N ALA A 279 -11.46 -25.07 -17.41
CA ALA A 279 -11.66 -26.50 -17.25
C ALA A 279 -11.66 -26.93 -15.77
N GLU A 280 -12.52 -27.90 -15.44
CA GLU A 280 -12.48 -28.52 -14.12
C GLU A 280 -11.30 -29.47 -14.01
N ALA A 281 -10.61 -29.41 -12.88
CA ALA A 281 -9.52 -30.30 -12.58
C ALA A 281 -10.02 -31.51 -11.78
N GLU A 282 -9.60 -32.69 -12.22
CA GLU A 282 -9.85 -33.96 -11.55
C GLU A 282 -8.56 -34.44 -10.87
N GLU A 283 -8.70 -35.32 -9.86
CA GLU A 283 -7.58 -36.01 -9.20
C GLU A 283 -6.47 -35.07 -8.66
N VAL A 284 -6.86 -34.05 -7.89
CA VAL A 284 -5.91 -33.11 -7.28
C VAL A 284 -5.13 -33.78 -6.15
N GLU A 285 -3.81 -33.90 -6.30
CA GLU A 285 -2.89 -34.44 -5.31
C GLU A 285 -1.78 -33.41 -4.97
N LEU A 286 -1.50 -33.25 -3.67
CA LEU A 286 -0.40 -32.43 -3.18
C LEU A 286 0.68 -33.31 -2.53
N ARG A 287 1.81 -33.51 -3.20
CA ARG A 287 2.94 -34.32 -2.70
C ARG A 287 4.09 -33.46 -2.22
N ARG A 288 4.55 -33.66 -0.99
CA ARG A 288 5.76 -32.98 -0.51
C ARG A 288 6.99 -33.46 -1.25
N ILE A 289 7.75 -32.54 -1.86
CA ILE A 289 9.02 -32.81 -2.56
C ILE A 289 10.22 -32.12 -1.90
N GLY A 290 9.98 -31.13 -1.03
CA GLY A 290 11.01 -30.43 -0.27
C GLY A 290 11.55 -31.24 0.92
N GLY A 291 12.79 -30.95 1.32
CA GLY A 291 13.38 -31.52 2.54
C GLY A 291 12.64 -31.09 3.83
N VAL A 292 13.13 -31.56 4.98
CA VAL A 292 12.52 -31.28 6.31
C VAL A 292 12.37 -29.78 6.60
N LEU A 293 13.20 -28.93 5.96
CA LEU A 293 13.29 -27.50 6.23
C LEU A 293 12.57 -26.60 5.22
N ASN A 294 12.20 -27.10 4.05
CA ASN A 294 11.51 -26.31 3.03
C ASN A 294 10.13 -26.90 2.78
N GLU A 295 9.10 -26.07 2.88
CA GLU A 295 7.71 -26.45 2.59
C GLU A 295 7.46 -26.29 1.09
N VAL A 296 7.95 -27.26 0.33
CA VAL A 296 7.76 -27.34 -1.12
C VAL A 296 6.97 -28.59 -1.46
N TYR A 297 5.93 -28.38 -2.24
CA TYR A 297 4.97 -29.38 -2.67
C TYR A 297 4.89 -29.41 -4.19
N LEU A 298 4.70 -30.61 -4.71
CA LEU A 298 4.32 -30.87 -6.09
C LEU A 298 2.80 -31.01 -6.11
N LEU A 299 2.14 -30.07 -6.77
CA LEU A 299 0.73 -30.14 -7.09
C LEU A 299 0.60 -30.91 -8.39
N ILE A 300 -0.17 -31.99 -8.37
CA ILE A 300 -0.49 -32.83 -9.52
C ILE A 300 -2.01 -32.78 -9.69
N TYR A 301 -2.48 -32.53 -10.90
CA TYR A 301 -3.91 -32.46 -11.20
C TYR A 301 -4.14 -32.83 -12.67
N THR A 302 -5.32 -33.35 -13.00
CA THR A 302 -5.68 -33.78 -14.35
C THR A 302 -6.67 -32.79 -14.95
N VAL A 303 -6.41 -32.32 -16.16
CA VAL A 303 -7.29 -31.41 -16.91
C VAL A 303 -7.50 -32.01 -18.29
N GLU A 304 -8.75 -32.21 -18.70
CA GLU A 304 -9.09 -32.76 -20.03
C GLU A 304 -8.37 -34.09 -20.35
N GLY A 305 -8.10 -34.91 -19.31
CA GLY A 305 -7.37 -36.18 -19.43
C GLY A 305 -5.84 -36.06 -19.46
N GLU A 306 -5.28 -34.85 -19.38
CA GLU A 306 -3.83 -34.62 -19.29
C GLU A 306 -3.38 -34.30 -17.86
N GLN A 307 -2.37 -35.01 -17.38
CA GLN A 307 -1.78 -34.75 -16.07
C GLN A 307 -0.87 -33.51 -16.12
N ARG A 308 -1.21 -32.49 -15.35
CA ARG A 308 -0.42 -31.27 -15.17
C ARG A 308 0.26 -31.26 -13.80
N ARG A 309 1.35 -30.49 -13.72
CA ARG A 309 2.19 -30.38 -12.52
C ARG A 309 2.59 -28.94 -12.26
N ALA A 310 2.54 -28.54 -11.00
CA ALA A 310 3.03 -27.24 -10.53
C ALA A 310 3.80 -27.39 -9.23
N VAL A 311 4.73 -26.48 -8.97
CA VAL A 311 5.49 -26.44 -7.72
C VAL A 311 4.90 -25.37 -6.81
N VAL A 312 4.40 -25.79 -5.66
CA VAL A 312 3.85 -24.92 -4.62
C VAL A 312 4.89 -24.77 -3.51
N LYS A 313 5.25 -23.54 -3.19
CA LYS A 313 6.25 -23.22 -2.18
C LYS A 313 5.65 -22.30 -1.12
N TRP A 314 5.70 -22.76 0.12
CA TRP A 314 5.26 -21.99 1.28
C TRP A 314 6.47 -21.33 1.97
N TYR A 315 6.31 -20.07 2.35
CA TYR A 315 7.28 -19.30 3.13
C TYR A 315 6.74 -18.96 4.52
N PRO A 316 6.72 -19.92 5.47
CA PRO A 316 6.33 -19.62 6.84
C PRO A 316 7.29 -18.59 7.48
N ASN A 317 6.80 -17.81 8.43
CA ASN A 317 7.63 -16.98 9.30
C ASN A 317 8.43 -17.90 10.21
N TRP A 318 9.75 -17.78 10.20
CA TRP A 318 10.63 -18.71 10.90
C TRP A 318 11.16 -18.10 12.19
N THR A 319 10.65 -18.58 13.32
CA THR A 319 11.37 -18.64 14.62
C THR A 319 12.24 -19.90 14.72
N SER A 320 12.52 -20.61 13.60
CA SER A 320 13.31 -21.84 13.65
C SER A 320 14.79 -21.54 13.95
N LEU A 321 15.28 -22.09 15.07
CA LEU A 321 16.59 -21.94 15.73
C LEU A 321 17.85 -21.99 14.84
N LYS A 322 17.75 -22.29 13.54
CA LYS A 322 18.90 -22.63 12.69
C LYS A 322 19.59 -21.43 12.05
N TRP A 323 18.87 -20.35 11.77
CA TRP A 323 19.46 -19.11 11.24
C TRP A 323 19.71 -18.07 12.32
N THR A 324 19.17 -18.25 13.54
CA THR A 324 19.47 -17.39 14.68
C THR A 324 20.99 -17.27 14.92
N PRO A 325 21.78 -18.36 14.85
CA PRO A 325 23.24 -18.24 14.91
C PRO A 325 23.78 -17.43 13.74
N VAL A 326 23.42 -17.77 12.50
CA VAL A 326 23.96 -17.08 11.30
C VAL A 326 23.60 -15.59 11.28
N ALA A 327 22.36 -15.23 11.60
CA ALA A 327 21.91 -13.84 11.72
C ALA A 327 22.61 -13.09 12.85
N LEU A 328 22.90 -13.76 13.98
CA LEU A 328 23.72 -13.21 15.07
C LEU A 328 25.19 -13.03 14.65
N TRP A 329 25.74 -13.94 13.84
CA TRP A 329 27.11 -13.89 13.32
C TRP A 329 27.30 -12.91 12.15
N THR A 330 26.24 -12.56 11.43
CA THR A 330 26.29 -11.56 10.34
C THR A 330 25.65 -10.23 10.69
N LEU A 331 25.26 -10.04 11.95
CA LEU A 331 24.73 -8.79 12.49
C LEU A 331 25.75 -7.66 12.18
N GLY A 332 25.37 -6.73 11.31
CA GLY A 332 26.24 -5.62 10.86
C GLY A 332 26.98 -5.80 9.52
N THR A 333 26.78 -6.89 8.77
CA THR A 333 27.44 -7.08 7.44
C THR A 333 26.46 -7.23 6.26
N ARG A 334 25.44 -8.09 6.37
CA ARG A 334 24.28 -8.19 5.45
C ARG A 334 23.04 -8.66 6.22
N GLY A 335 21.90 -8.02 6.01
CA GLY A 335 20.62 -8.43 6.61
C GLY A 335 20.07 -9.68 5.93
N PHE A 336 20.02 -10.81 6.63
CA PHE A 336 19.23 -11.96 6.16
C PHE A 336 17.74 -11.63 6.29
N ALA A 337 16.95 -11.93 5.27
CA ALA A 337 15.49 -11.84 5.35
C ALA A 337 14.98 -12.94 6.29
N ILE A 338 14.73 -12.58 7.55
CA ILE A 338 14.23 -13.51 8.57
C ILE A 338 12.72 -13.72 8.39
N ALA A 339 12.01 -12.75 7.80
CA ALA A 339 10.59 -12.86 7.50
C ALA A 339 10.33 -13.75 6.27
N GLY A 340 9.32 -14.63 6.36
CA GLY A 340 8.92 -15.49 5.24
C GLY A 340 8.48 -14.67 4.01
N ARG A 341 7.82 -13.55 4.26
CA ARG A 341 7.35 -12.60 3.24
C ARG A 341 8.50 -11.99 2.42
N GLU A 342 9.52 -11.43 3.07
CA GLU A 342 10.70 -10.86 2.36
C GLU A 342 11.41 -11.92 1.49
N ARG A 343 11.51 -13.16 1.97
CA ARG A 343 12.10 -14.26 1.18
C ARG A 343 11.26 -14.57 -0.07
N MET A 344 9.94 -14.54 0.05
CA MET A 344 9.04 -14.72 -1.09
C MET A 344 9.15 -13.54 -2.07
N GLU A 345 9.09 -12.30 -1.57
CA GLU A 345 9.20 -11.08 -2.38
C GLU A 345 10.51 -11.07 -3.19
N ARG A 346 11.65 -11.42 -2.57
CA ARG A 346 12.94 -11.58 -3.25
C ARG A 346 12.90 -12.61 -4.37
N GLU A 347 12.30 -13.77 -4.11
CA GLU A 347 12.22 -14.82 -5.12
C GLU A 347 11.32 -14.42 -6.29
N CYS A 348 10.19 -13.78 -6.01
CA CYS A 348 9.29 -13.23 -7.02
C CYS A 348 10.01 -12.19 -7.89
N ALA A 349 10.61 -11.17 -7.26
CA ALA A 349 11.32 -10.11 -7.96
C ALA A 349 12.50 -10.64 -8.78
N SER A 350 13.30 -11.54 -8.22
CA SER A 350 14.43 -12.16 -8.94
C SER A 350 13.94 -13.00 -10.12
N THR A 351 12.84 -13.73 -9.97
CA THR A 351 12.29 -14.55 -11.06
C THR A 351 11.82 -13.66 -12.22
N LEU A 352 11.10 -12.57 -11.94
CA LEU A 352 10.66 -11.64 -12.99
C LEU A 352 11.83 -10.90 -13.62
N PHE A 353 12.80 -10.45 -12.83
CA PHE A 353 14.01 -9.79 -13.32
C PHE A 353 14.80 -10.70 -14.28
N LEU A 354 15.05 -11.96 -13.91
CA LEU A 354 15.77 -12.92 -14.74
C LEU A 354 14.97 -13.28 -16.02
N SER A 355 13.66 -13.45 -15.88
CA SER A 355 12.76 -13.72 -17.01
C SER A 355 12.75 -12.56 -18.01
N ARG A 356 12.65 -11.31 -17.54
CA ARG A 356 12.78 -10.09 -18.38
C ARG A 356 14.15 -10.00 -19.07
N GLY A 357 15.20 -10.53 -18.43
CA GLY A 357 16.54 -10.67 -19.00
C GLY A 357 16.72 -11.84 -19.99
N GLY A 358 15.65 -12.59 -20.31
CA GLY A 358 15.70 -13.73 -21.24
C GLY A 358 16.30 -15.01 -20.66
N ILE A 359 16.55 -15.06 -19.35
CA ILE A 359 17.07 -16.25 -18.69
C ILE A 359 15.90 -17.21 -18.44
N PRO A 360 16.01 -18.49 -18.87
CA PRO A 360 14.95 -19.47 -18.64
C PRO A 360 14.82 -19.76 -17.15
N VAL A 361 13.76 -19.23 -16.55
CA VAL A 361 13.40 -19.44 -15.14
C VAL A 361 11.97 -19.93 -15.05
N PRO A 362 11.64 -20.79 -14.06
CA PRO A 362 10.26 -21.26 -13.90
C PRO A 362 9.30 -20.09 -13.70
N ARG A 363 8.35 -19.95 -14.62
CA ARG A 363 7.30 -18.93 -14.58
C ARG A 363 6.51 -19.01 -13.29
N VAL A 364 6.22 -17.84 -12.70
CA VAL A 364 5.29 -17.72 -11.58
C VAL A 364 3.88 -17.84 -12.12
N LEU A 365 3.17 -18.90 -11.71
CA LEU A 365 1.79 -19.14 -12.11
C LEU A 365 0.78 -18.44 -11.18
N TYR A 366 1.12 -18.33 -9.90
CA TYR A 366 0.30 -17.69 -8.88
C TYR A 366 1.17 -17.26 -7.67
N ALA A 367 0.80 -16.18 -6.98
CA ALA A 367 1.49 -15.71 -5.78
C ALA A 367 0.53 -15.08 -4.76
N SER A 368 0.31 -15.74 -3.62
CA SER A 368 -0.40 -15.17 -2.47
C SER A 368 0.60 -14.62 -1.46
N PHE A 369 0.68 -13.29 -1.35
CA PHE A 369 1.55 -12.63 -0.38
C PHE A 369 0.97 -12.66 1.03
N MET A 370 -0.36 -12.77 1.16
CA MET A 370 -1.05 -12.97 2.43
C MET A 370 -0.71 -14.34 3.05
N ASP A 371 -0.83 -15.41 2.26
CA ASP A 371 -0.56 -16.78 2.73
C ASP A 371 0.94 -17.11 2.70
N ARG A 372 1.71 -16.28 1.99
CA ARG A 372 3.13 -16.46 1.66
C ARG A 372 3.32 -17.74 0.85
N LEU A 373 2.50 -17.90 -0.17
CA LEU A 373 2.42 -19.05 -1.05
C LEU A 373 2.83 -18.63 -2.46
N LEU A 374 3.80 -19.32 -3.04
CA LEU A 374 4.26 -19.10 -4.41
C LEU A 374 4.07 -20.37 -5.24
N VAL A 375 3.44 -20.25 -6.40
CA VAL A 375 3.23 -21.36 -7.31
C VAL A 375 3.99 -21.09 -8.60
N LYS A 376 4.84 -22.04 -8.98
CA LYS A 376 5.67 -21.97 -10.18
C LYS A 376 5.40 -23.15 -11.09
N GLU A 377 5.71 -22.97 -12.37
CA GLU A 377 5.67 -24.07 -13.32
C GLU A 377 6.63 -25.19 -12.88
N TYR A 378 6.20 -26.44 -13.10
CA TYR A 378 7.08 -27.58 -12.95
C TYR A 378 7.96 -27.69 -14.20
N VAL A 379 9.27 -27.76 -13.99
CA VAL A 379 10.24 -27.96 -15.08
C VAL A 379 10.64 -29.43 -15.09
N GLU A 380 10.35 -30.11 -16.20
CA GLU A 380 10.80 -31.47 -16.41
C GLU A 380 12.31 -31.53 -16.62
N GLY A 381 12.99 -32.44 -15.91
CA GLY A 381 14.43 -32.60 -16.04
C GLY A 381 15.03 -33.47 -14.93
N SER A 382 16.31 -33.78 -15.07
CA SER A 382 17.08 -34.48 -14.05
C SER A 382 17.91 -33.48 -13.25
N SER A 383 17.91 -33.62 -11.93
CA SER A 383 18.78 -32.76 -11.11
C SER A 383 20.24 -33.12 -11.35
N PHE A 384 21.11 -32.11 -11.46
CA PHE A 384 22.56 -32.37 -11.57
C PHE A 384 23.08 -33.23 -10.41
N VAL A 385 22.47 -33.10 -9.22
CA VAL A 385 22.77 -33.93 -8.05
C VAL A 385 22.49 -35.42 -8.30
N GLU A 386 21.39 -35.76 -8.96
CA GLU A 386 21.10 -37.15 -9.33
C GLU A 386 22.07 -37.67 -10.39
N VAL A 387 22.44 -36.83 -11.35
CA VAL A 387 23.48 -37.16 -12.34
C VAL A 387 24.79 -37.49 -11.61
N VAL A 388 25.23 -36.63 -10.70
CA VAL A 388 26.44 -36.85 -9.87
C VAL A 388 26.33 -38.09 -8.99
N LYS A 389 25.18 -38.34 -8.35
CA LYS A 389 24.96 -39.55 -7.54
C LYS A 389 25.02 -40.81 -8.39
N THR A 390 24.53 -40.76 -9.62
CA THR A 390 24.57 -41.88 -10.56
C THR A 390 26.00 -42.17 -10.99
N ILE A 391 26.79 -41.11 -11.25
CA ILE A 391 28.23 -41.19 -11.53
C ILE A 391 28.99 -41.81 -10.35
N LEU A 392 28.78 -41.32 -9.13
CA LEU A 392 29.44 -41.83 -7.92
C LEU A 392 29.08 -43.29 -7.59
N ARG A 393 27.95 -43.79 -8.12
CA ARG A 393 27.51 -45.19 -7.97
C ARG A 393 28.05 -46.12 -9.06
N GLY A 394 28.90 -45.63 -9.98
CA GLY A 394 29.60 -46.45 -10.96
C GLY A 394 28.75 -46.94 -12.14
N ARG A 395 27.62 -46.28 -12.44
CA ARG A 395 26.81 -46.58 -13.65
C ARG A 395 27.27 -45.70 -14.81
N THR A 396 28.35 -46.11 -15.46
CA THR A 396 29.10 -45.32 -16.46
C THR A 396 28.42 -45.23 -17.82
N ASP A 397 27.47 -46.13 -18.11
CA ASP A 397 26.89 -46.33 -19.44
C ASP A 397 25.95 -45.18 -19.87
N LEU A 398 25.49 -44.37 -18.93
CA LEU A 398 24.60 -43.21 -19.13
C LEU A 398 25.36 -41.87 -19.28
N PHE A 399 26.69 -41.89 -19.17
CA PHE A 399 27.52 -40.68 -19.12
C PHE A 399 27.59 -39.94 -20.46
N GLY A 400 27.70 -40.67 -21.58
CA GLY A 400 27.77 -40.06 -22.91
C GLY A 400 26.48 -39.36 -23.32
N GLU A 401 25.33 -39.92 -22.95
CA GLU A 401 24.01 -39.43 -23.32
C GLU A 401 23.54 -38.26 -22.44
N ALA A 402 23.90 -38.26 -21.15
CA ALA A 402 23.60 -37.17 -20.22
C ALA A 402 24.43 -35.91 -20.50
N VAL A 403 25.69 -36.07 -20.94
CA VAL A 403 26.57 -34.96 -21.30
C VAL A 403 26.25 -34.38 -22.68
N SER A 404 25.81 -35.19 -23.66
CA SER A 404 25.41 -34.66 -24.97
C SER A 404 24.16 -33.77 -24.87
N ARG A 405 23.19 -34.12 -24.01
CA ARG A 405 21.96 -33.32 -23.80
C ARG A 405 22.20 -31.99 -23.07
N LEU A 406 23.31 -31.85 -22.34
CA LEU A 406 23.69 -30.60 -21.68
C LEU A 406 24.32 -29.58 -22.63
N GLY A 407 24.75 -30.00 -23.83
CA GLY A 407 25.37 -29.13 -24.84
C GLY A 407 24.41 -28.65 -25.94
N GLU A 408 23.14 -29.06 -25.93
CA GLU A 408 22.17 -28.79 -27.00
C GLU A 408 21.12 -27.70 -26.66
N THR A 409 21.18 -27.05 -25.50
CA THR A 409 20.26 -25.95 -25.12
C THR A 409 20.84 -24.57 -25.36
#